data_AF-A0A3N2PG66-F1
#
_entry.id   AF-A0A3N2PG66-F1
#
_cell.length_a   1.000
_cell.length_b   1.000
_cell.length_c   1.000
_cell.angle_alpha   90.00
_cell.angle_beta   90.00
_cell.angle_gamma   90.00
#
_symmetry.space_group_name_H-M   'P 1'
#
loop_
_entity.id
_entity.type
_entity.pdbx_description
1 polymer ?
#
loop_
_entity_poly.entity_id
_entity_poly.type
_entity_poly.pdbx_seq_one_letter_code
_entity_poly.pdbx_strand_id
1 'polypeptide(L)'
;MTTNPKLIEFLRTFVRDEADANDRLEKELDEEGWGNYALLLNAAFFLAVDRYFDGRRDDAAIIQFVAGMRSQLDVGGSSIDPTAAEALITSVFDPDTPLNIEPGMMGKIQTHALHKALNDRPISDDDLANLLNEAASIASSQG
;
A
#
# COMPACT_ATOMS: atom_id res chain seq x y z
N MET A 1 12.47 5.18 -15.38
CA MET A 1 11.91 6.56 -15.40
C MET A 1 11.84 7.06 -13.95
N THR A 2 12.17 8.31 -13.60
CA THR A 2 12.21 8.74 -12.18
C THR A 2 10.80 8.98 -11.63
N THR A 3 10.46 8.39 -10.48
CA THR A 3 9.19 8.60 -9.78
C THR A 3 8.97 10.08 -9.44
N ASN A 4 7.77 10.60 -9.75
CA ASN A 4 7.38 11.98 -9.44
C ASN A 4 7.33 12.20 -7.91
N PRO A 5 8.04 13.21 -7.34
CA PRO A 5 7.98 13.51 -5.90
C PRO A 5 6.58 13.75 -5.35
N LYS A 6 5.63 14.24 -6.16
CA LYS A 6 4.23 14.41 -5.74
C LYS A 6 3.54 13.08 -5.40
N LEU A 7 3.91 11.99 -6.07
CA LEU A 7 3.38 10.66 -5.76
C LEU A 7 3.87 10.15 -4.39
N ILE A 8 5.11 10.50 -4.03
CA ILE A 8 5.69 10.19 -2.71
C ILE A 8 4.95 10.98 -1.63
N GLU A 9 4.75 12.28 -1.84
CA GLU A 9 4.02 13.11 -0.89
C GLU A 9 2.55 12.71 -0.77
N PHE A 10 1.93 12.29 -1.88
CA PHE A 10 0.56 11.75 -1.87
C PHE A 10 0.46 10.51 -0.97
N LEU A 11 1.35 9.53 -1.10
CA LEU A 11 1.33 8.36 -0.20
C LEU A 11 1.66 8.73 1.25
N ARG A 12 2.58 9.67 1.48
CA ARG A 12 2.93 10.14 2.82
C ARG A 12 1.74 10.79 3.53
N THR A 13 1.06 11.72 2.86
CA THR A 13 -0.14 12.40 3.38
C THR A 13 -1.28 11.41 3.61
N PHE A 14 -1.48 10.44 2.71
CA PHE A 14 -2.46 9.36 2.89
C PHE A 14 -2.18 8.53 4.15
N VAL A 15 -0.93 8.08 4.36
CA VAL A 15 -0.56 7.28 5.54
C VAL A 15 -0.72 8.06 6.84
N ARG A 16 -0.52 9.37 6.81
CA ARG A 16 -0.65 10.28 7.96
C ARG A 16 -2.06 10.81 8.20
N ASP A 17 -3.04 10.35 7.43
CA ASP A 17 -4.42 10.83 7.49
C ASP A 17 -4.53 12.37 7.29
N GLU A 18 -3.61 12.95 6.53
CA GLU A 18 -3.58 14.39 6.18
C GLU A 18 -4.54 14.67 5.00
N ALA A 19 -5.84 14.38 5.18
CA ALA A 19 -6.85 14.35 4.11
C ALA A 19 -6.88 15.61 3.24
N ASP A 20 -6.90 16.81 3.83
CA ASP A 20 -6.92 18.06 3.07
C ASP A 20 -5.68 18.24 2.17
N ALA A 21 -4.52 17.75 2.59
CA ALA A 21 -3.30 17.79 1.80
C ALA A 21 -3.31 16.71 0.70
N ASN A 22 -3.80 15.51 1.05
CA ASN A 22 -3.95 14.41 0.11
C ASN A 22 -4.91 14.77 -1.04
N ASP A 23 -6.07 15.34 -0.74
CA ASP A 23 -7.08 15.80 -1.71
C ASP A 23 -6.53 16.88 -2.67
N ARG A 24 -5.64 17.75 -2.19
CA ARG A 24 -4.99 18.76 -3.05
C ARG A 24 -4.02 18.09 -4.01
N LEU A 25 -3.21 17.16 -3.52
CA LEU A 25 -2.26 16.41 -4.33
C LEU A 25 -2.98 15.52 -5.36
N GLU A 26 -4.09 14.90 -4.99
CA GLU A 26 -4.93 14.11 -5.91
C GLU A 26 -5.39 14.94 -7.10
N LYS A 27 -5.93 16.15 -6.86
CA LYS A 27 -6.38 17.06 -7.93
C LYS A 27 -5.24 17.48 -8.86
N GLU A 28 -4.06 17.79 -8.30
CA GLU A 28 -2.89 18.12 -9.11
C GLU A 28 -2.43 16.91 -9.95
N LEU A 29 -2.48 15.70 -9.40
CA LEU A 29 -2.11 14.47 -10.09
C LEU A 29 -3.14 14.06 -11.16
N ASP A 30 -4.42 14.39 -10.98
CA ASP A 30 -5.45 14.19 -12.01
C ASP A 30 -5.22 15.10 -13.23
N GLU A 31 -4.69 16.29 -13.02
CA GLU A 31 -4.33 17.23 -14.09
C GLU A 31 -3.00 16.87 -14.78
N GLU A 32 -1.98 16.50 -13.99
CA GLU A 32 -0.62 16.24 -14.48
C GLU A 32 -0.40 14.79 -14.93
N GLY A 33 -1.20 13.86 -14.44
CA GLY A 33 -1.10 12.42 -14.65
C GLY A 33 -0.41 11.68 -13.51
N TRP A 34 -0.91 10.47 -13.24
CA TRP A 34 -0.45 9.59 -12.15
C TRP A 34 0.85 8.84 -12.43
N GLY A 35 1.39 8.91 -13.65
CA GLY A 35 2.68 8.31 -14.01
C GLY A 35 2.83 6.85 -13.57
N ASN A 36 3.87 6.55 -12.79
CA ASN A 36 4.19 5.22 -12.29
C ASN A 36 3.59 4.92 -10.89
N TYR A 37 2.51 5.59 -10.51
CA TYR A 37 1.87 5.43 -9.19
C TYR A 37 1.59 3.96 -8.81
N ALA A 38 1.07 3.15 -9.75
CA ALA A 38 0.80 1.74 -9.46
C ALA A 38 2.06 0.94 -9.07
N LEU A 39 3.22 1.25 -9.69
CA LEU A 39 4.50 0.63 -9.33
C LEU A 39 4.99 1.12 -7.96
N LEU A 40 4.83 2.41 -7.67
CA LEU A 40 5.16 2.98 -6.36
C LEU A 40 4.30 2.36 -5.25
N LEU A 41 2.97 2.30 -5.44
CA LEU A 41 2.04 1.71 -4.48
C LEU A 41 2.36 0.24 -4.24
N ASN A 42 2.64 -0.53 -5.29
CA ASN A 42 3.03 -1.94 -5.15
C ASN A 42 4.33 -2.10 -4.33
N ALA A 43 5.35 -1.28 -4.62
CA ALA A 43 6.62 -1.34 -3.88
C ALA A 43 6.46 -0.90 -2.42
N ALA A 44 5.70 0.17 -2.15
CA ALA A 44 5.43 0.64 -0.79
C ALA A 44 4.62 -0.38 0.01
N PHE A 45 3.62 -1.00 -0.61
CA PHE A 45 2.86 -2.12 -0.03
C PHE A 45 3.78 -3.27 0.37
N PHE A 46 4.66 -3.71 -0.54
CA PHE A 46 5.59 -4.81 -0.27
C PHE A 46 6.47 -4.51 0.96
N LEU A 47 7.11 -3.34 0.98
CA LEU A 47 7.99 -2.93 2.08
C LEU A 47 7.24 -2.78 3.41
N ALA A 48 6.03 -2.20 3.39
CA ALA A 48 5.23 -2.01 4.59
C ALA A 48 4.74 -3.34 5.19
N VAL A 49 4.29 -4.28 4.34
CA VAL A 49 3.86 -5.61 4.76
C VAL A 49 5.04 -6.42 5.28
N ASP A 50 6.16 -6.46 4.55
CA ASP A 50 7.37 -7.14 4.99
C ASP A 50 7.81 -6.66 6.38
N ARG A 51 7.86 -5.33 6.59
CA ARG A 51 8.14 -4.72 7.89
C ARG A 51 7.12 -5.11 8.95
N TYR A 52 5.82 -5.11 8.63
CA TYR A 52 4.76 -5.41 9.60
C TYR A 52 4.86 -6.83 10.15
N PHE A 53 5.23 -7.79 9.30
CA PHE A 53 5.37 -9.21 9.66
C PHE A 53 6.81 -9.61 10.02
N ASP A 54 7.73 -8.65 10.16
CA ASP A 54 9.14 -8.89 10.46
C ASP A 54 9.78 -9.90 9.47
N GLY A 55 9.44 -9.78 8.18
CA GLY A 55 9.94 -10.60 7.08
C GLY A 55 9.52 -12.07 7.11
N ARG A 56 8.50 -12.44 7.90
CA ARG A 56 8.10 -13.84 8.11
C ARG A 56 6.63 -14.05 7.81
N ARG A 57 6.35 -15.06 6.97
CA ARG A 57 4.99 -15.54 6.74
C ARG A 57 4.41 -16.17 8.00
N ASP A 58 3.24 -15.70 8.40
CA ASP A 58 2.38 -16.28 9.43
C ASP A 58 0.93 -16.21 8.97
N ASP A 59 0.39 -17.34 8.49
CA ASP A 59 -0.94 -17.41 7.90
C ASP A 59 -2.05 -16.98 8.87
N ALA A 60 -1.90 -17.29 10.17
CA ALA A 60 -2.88 -16.88 11.17
C ALA A 60 -2.84 -15.36 11.38
N ALA A 61 -1.64 -14.77 11.43
CA ALA A 61 -1.48 -13.33 11.54
C ALA A 61 -1.98 -12.60 10.28
N ILE A 62 -1.80 -13.17 9.09
CA ILE A 62 -2.31 -12.61 7.82
C ILE A 62 -3.84 -12.58 7.83
N ILE A 63 -4.50 -13.68 8.23
CA ILE A 63 -5.98 -13.73 8.37
C ILE A 63 -6.47 -12.65 9.34
N GLN A 64 -5.81 -12.50 10.50
CA GLN A 64 -6.18 -11.46 11.49
C GLN A 64 -5.96 -10.04 10.95
N PHE A 65 -4.87 -9.82 10.23
CA PHE A 65 -4.58 -8.54 9.58
C PHE A 65 -5.68 -8.19 8.56
N VAL A 66 -6.07 -9.12 7.70
CA VAL A 66 -7.13 -8.92 6.70
C VAL A 66 -8.48 -8.70 7.35
N ALA A 67 -8.82 -9.46 8.39
CA ALA A 67 -10.05 -9.26 9.15
C ALA A 67 -10.10 -7.84 9.77
N GLY A 68 -8.99 -7.40 10.38
CA GLY A 68 -8.86 -6.05 10.93
C GLY A 68 -9.00 -4.97 9.86
N MET A 69 -8.33 -5.13 8.71
CA MET A 69 -8.42 -4.21 7.57
C MET A 69 -9.86 -4.07 7.07
N ARG A 70 -10.57 -5.20 6.93
CA ARG A 70 -11.97 -5.20 6.46
C ARG A 70 -12.92 -4.54 7.45
N SER A 71 -12.72 -4.75 8.75
CA SER A 71 -13.57 -4.16 9.79
C SER A 71 -13.56 -2.62 9.79
N GLN A 72 -12.46 -2.01 9.34
CA GLN A 72 -12.33 -0.56 9.21
C GLN A 72 -13.11 0.01 8.00
N LEU A 73 -13.46 -0.84 7.01
CA LEU A 73 -14.12 -0.44 5.76
C LEU A 73 -15.63 -0.67 5.74
N ASP A 74 -16.15 -1.50 6.63
CA ASP A 74 -17.57 -1.86 6.69
C ASP A 74 -18.50 -0.66 6.96
N VAL A 75 -17.97 0.50 7.34
CA VAL A 75 -18.75 1.73 7.58
C VAL A 75 -19.21 2.40 6.27
N GLY A 76 -18.71 2.00 5.09
CA GLY A 76 -18.94 2.72 3.82
C GLY A 76 -19.42 1.89 2.62
N GLY A 77 -19.77 0.60 2.79
CA GLY A 77 -20.23 -0.25 1.68
C GLY A 77 -19.12 -0.70 0.70
N SER A 78 -17.87 -0.44 1.05
CA SER A 78 -16.69 -0.78 0.27
C SER A 78 -16.15 -2.14 0.74
N SER A 79 -16.37 -3.22 -0.04
CA SER A 79 -15.89 -4.54 0.34
C SER A 79 -14.49 -4.84 -0.22
N ILE A 80 -13.64 -5.45 0.60
CA ILE A 80 -12.44 -6.16 0.17
C ILE A 80 -12.74 -7.66 0.21
N ASP A 81 -12.41 -8.36 -0.87
CA ASP A 81 -12.44 -9.82 -0.86
C ASP A 81 -11.31 -10.34 0.05
N PRO A 82 -11.64 -11.11 1.12
CA PRO A 82 -10.63 -11.61 2.05
C PRO A 82 -9.62 -12.54 1.38
N THR A 83 -10.09 -13.44 0.50
CA THR A 83 -9.24 -14.44 -0.14
C THR A 83 -8.24 -13.75 -1.06
N ALA A 84 -8.69 -12.73 -1.79
CA ALA A 84 -7.81 -11.92 -2.63
C ALA A 84 -6.79 -11.15 -1.78
N ALA A 85 -7.21 -10.57 -0.64
CA ALA A 85 -6.31 -9.83 0.25
C ALA A 85 -5.26 -10.74 0.90
N GLU A 86 -5.68 -11.90 1.39
CA GLU A 86 -4.78 -12.90 1.99
C GLU A 86 -3.78 -13.42 0.96
N ALA A 87 -4.22 -13.73 -0.26
CA ALA A 87 -3.33 -14.15 -1.34
C ALA A 87 -2.32 -13.05 -1.71
N LEU A 88 -2.76 -11.79 -1.82
CA LEU A 88 -1.88 -10.68 -2.15
C LEU A 88 -0.83 -10.43 -1.06
N ILE A 89 -1.22 -10.49 0.22
CA ILE A 89 -0.27 -10.36 1.34
C ILE A 89 0.69 -11.56 1.38
N THR A 90 0.18 -12.78 1.14
CA THR A 90 1.02 -13.98 1.07
C THR A 90 2.07 -13.88 -0.02
N SER A 91 1.75 -13.24 -1.15
CA SER A 91 2.67 -13.06 -2.28
C SER A 91 3.92 -12.24 -1.95
N VAL A 92 3.90 -11.45 -0.87
CA VAL A 92 5.08 -10.74 -0.36
C VAL A 92 6.15 -11.72 0.11
N PHE A 93 5.74 -12.86 0.67
CA PHE A 93 6.64 -13.87 1.22
C PHE A 93 6.82 -15.09 0.31
N ASP A 94 5.88 -15.30 -0.62
CA ASP A 94 5.85 -16.43 -1.54
C ASP A 94 5.52 -15.92 -2.95
N PRO A 95 6.54 -15.56 -3.76
CA PRO A 95 6.36 -14.98 -5.09
C PRO A 95 5.61 -15.88 -6.08
N ASP A 96 5.53 -17.19 -5.81
CA ASP A 96 4.81 -18.15 -6.63
C ASP A 96 3.31 -18.23 -6.29
N THR A 97 2.85 -17.44 -5.31
CA THR A 97 1.43 -17.37 -4.91
C THR A 97 0.57 -16.95 -6.11
N PRO A 98 -0.42 -17.77 -6.51
CA PRO A 98 -1.28 -17.43 -7.64
C PRO A 98 -2.19 -16.25 -7.29
N LEU A 99 -2.06 -15.15 -8.03
CA LEU A 99 -2.88 -13.97 -7.89
C LEU A 99 -3.92 -13.91 -9.02
N ASN A 100 -5.17 -14.17 -8.68
CA ASN A 100 -6.32 -13.94 -9.56
C ASN A 100 -7.15 -12.76 -9.05
N ILE A 101 -6.58 -11.56 -9.16
CA ILE A 101 -7.13 -10.33 -8.58
C ILE A 101 -7.24 -9.29 -9.67
N GLU A 102 -8.45 -8.77 -9.89
CA GLU A 102 -8.66 -7.66 -10.82
C GLU A 102 -7.85 -6.42 -10.40
N PRO A 103 -7.26 -5.66 -11.33
CA PRO A 103 -6.34 -4.56 -10.99
C PRO A 103 -6.92 -3.52 -10.02
N GLY A 104 -8.20 -3.18 -10.15
CA GLY A 104 -8.88 -2.24 -9.24
C GLY A 104 -9.00 -2.78 -7.81
N MET A 105 -9.24 -4.08 -7.64
CA MET A 105 -9.26 -4.72 -6.32
C MET A 105 -7.84 -4.83 -5.74
N MET A 106 -6.84 -5.11 -6.58
CA MET A 106 -5.43 -5.17 -6.17
C MET A 106 -4.98 -3.83 -5.60
N GLY A 107 -5.18 -2.72 -6.33
CA GLY A 107 -4.82 -1.38 -5.84
C GLY A 107 -5.54 -1.03 -4.55
N LYS A 108 -6.82 -1.39 -4.43
CA LYS A 108 -7.60 -1.19 -3.21
C LYS A 108 -7.03 -1.95 -2.01
N ILE A 109 -6.70 -3.24 -2.18
CA ILE A 109 -6.07 -4.05 -1.13
C ILE A 109 -4.73 -3.43 -0.73
N GLN A 110 -3.89 -3.06 -1.70
CA GLN A 110 -2.57 -2.47 -1.44
C GLN A 110 -2.67 -1.17 -0.65
N THR A 111 -3.57 -0.26 -1.04
CA THR A 111 -3.81 1.01 -0.34
C THR A 111 -4.21 0.78 1.12
N HIS A 112 -5.18 -0.09 1.38
CA HIS A 112 -5.65 -0.33 2.74
C HIS A 112 -4.67 -1.15 3.59
N ALA A 113 -3.94 -2.09 2.98
CA ALA A 113 -2.91 -2.85 3.67
C ALA A 113 -1.70 -1.96 4.03
N LEU A 114 -1.29 -1.07 3.12
CA LEU A 114 -0.25 -0.06 3.38
C LEU A 114 -0.63 0.82 4.57
N HIS A 115 -1.84 1.40 4.54
CA HIS A 115 -2.34 2.26 5.61
C HIS A 115 -2.37 1.51 6.95
N LYS A 116 -2.98 0.32 6.99
CA LYS A 116 -3.07 -0.49 8.20
C LYS A 116 -1.69 -0.87 8.74
N ALA A 117 -0.78 -1.35 7.89
CA ALA A 117 0.55 -1.80 8.33
C ALA A 117 1.35 -0.68 9.00
N LEU A 118 1.26 0.53 8.47
CA LEU A 118 2.02 1.69 8.98
C LEU A 118 1.34 2.37 10.18
N ASN A 119 0.03 2.20 10.37
CA ASN A 119 -0.71 2.76 11.51
C ASN A 119 -0.82 1.79 12.71
N ASP A 120 -0.98 0.48 12.48
CA ASP A 120 -1.00 -0.52 13.55
C ASP A 120 0.38 -0.70 14.21
N ARG A 121 1.46 -0.54 13.42
CA ARG A 121 2.84 -0.51 13.92
C ARG A 121 3.50 0.81 13.54
N PRO A 122 3.30 1.87 14.37
CA PRO A 122 3.73 3.21 14.06
C PRO A 122 5.17 3.30 13.57
N ILE A 123 5.35 4.11 12.54
CA ILE A 123 6.62 4.41 11.90
C ILE A 123 6.96 5.89 12.12
N SER A 124 8.24 6.20 12.37
CA SER A 124 8.68 7.59 12.47
C SER A 124 8.55 8.31 11.13
N ASP A 125 8.54 9.64 11.11
CA ASP A 125 8.49 10.39 9.85
C ASP A 125 9.72 10.14 8.99
N ASP A 126 10.90 10.02 9.61
CA ASP A 126 12.16 9.73 8.91
C ASP A 126 12.13 8.32 8.29
N ASP A 127 11.64 7.32 9.03
CA ASP A 127 11.54 5.95 8.52
C ASP A 127 10.46 5.83 7.44
N LEU A 128 9.35 6.57 7.54
CA LEU A 128 8.33 6.64 6.50
C LEU A 128 8.91 7.27 5.21
N ALA A 129 9.64 8.36 5.35
CA ALA A 129 10.32 8.99 4.22
C ALA A 129 11.33 8.03 3.57
N ASN A 130 12.12 7.31 4.35
CA ASN A 130 13.05 6.30 3.85
C ASN A 130 12.33 5.18 3.09
N LEU A 131 11.26 4.62 3.66
CA LEU A 131 10.46 3.56 3.05
C LEU A 131 9.88 4.00 1.71
N LEU A 132 9.30 5.21 1.62
CA LEU A 132 8.70 5.71 0.39
C LEU A 132 9.74 6.07 -0.68
N ASN A 133 10.93 6.55 -0.28
CA ASN A 133 12.04 6.78 -1.20
C ASN A 133 12.63 5.47 -1.75
N GLU A 134 12.70 4.43 -0.93
CA GLU A 134 13.08 3.09 -1.36
C GLU A 134 12.05 2.53 -2.35
N ALA A 135 10.75 2.62 -2.02
CA ALA A 135 9.67 2.23 -2.92
C ALA A 135 9.75 2.98 -4.27
N ALA A 136 10.03 4.28 -4.25
CA ALA A 136 10.19 5.08 -5.45
C ALA A 136 11.39 4.65 -6.30
N SER A 137 12.49 4.24 -5.66
CA SER A 137 13.68 3.69 -6.34
C SER A 137 13.37 2.34 -6.99
N ILE A 138 12.67 1.45 -6.28
CA ILE A 138 12.20 0.16 -6.82
C ILE A 138 11.27 0.40 -8.03
N ALA A 139 10.27 1.25 -7.89
CA ALA A 139 9.32 1.57 -8.96
C ALA A 139 10.00 2.16 -10.21
N SER A 140 11.03 2.98 -10.02
CA SER A 140 11.81 3.58 -11.12
C SER A 140 12.67 2.56 -11.87
N SER A 141 13.02 1.44 -11.21
CA SER A 141 13.85 0.35 -11.78
C SER A 141 13.04 -0.67 -12.59
N GLN A 142 11.73 -0.75 -12.35
CA GLN A 142 10.80 -1.68 -13.01
C GLN A 142 10.07 -1.05 -14.22
N GLY A 143 10.24 0.26 -14.45
CA GLY A 143 9.58 1.01 -15.53
C GLY A 143 10.57 1.74 -16.44
#